data_AF-A0A3D4VZV9-F1
#
_entry.id   AF-A0A3D4VZV9-F1
#
_cell.length_a   1.000
_cell.length_b   1.000
_cell.length_c   1.000
_cell.angle_alpha   90.00
_cell.angle_beta   90.00
_cell.angle_gamma   90.00
#
_symmetry.space_group_name_H-M   'P 1'
#
loop_
_entity.id
_entity.type
_entity.pdbx_description
1 polymer ?
#
loop_
_entity_poly.entity_id
_entity_poly.type
_entity_poly.pdbx_seq_one_letter_code
_entity_poly.pdbx_strand_id
1 'polypeptide(L)' 'WREWDIESRDEEIDYAEAHNIPLKINRETNYSKDKNLWHLSHEG' A
#
# COMPACT_ATOMS: atom_id res chain seq x y z
N TRP A 1 -9.51 -4.25 -5.60
CA TRP A 1 -10.71 -3.50 -5.17
C TRP A 1 -12.01 -3.91 -5.86
N ARG A 2 -12.22 -3.72 -7.17
CA ARG A 2 -13.55 -4.07 -7.76
C ARG A 2 -13.74 -5.57 -8.09
N GLU A 3 -12.66 -6.30 -8.27
CA GLU A 3 -12.68 -7.71 -8.69
C GLU A 3 -11.79 -8.60 -7.80
N TRP A 4 -11.08 -8.01 -6.84
CA TRP A 4 -10.09 -8.73 -6.03
C TRP A 4 -10.66 -8.88 -4.63
N ASP A 5 -10.42 -10.04 -4.02
CA ASP A 5 -10.80 -10.34 -2.63
C ASP A 5 -9.86 -9.69 -1.59
N ILE A 6 -8.94 -8.84 -2.03
CA ILE A 6 -8.00 -8.12 -1.17
C ILE A 6 -8.69 -6.86 -0.64
N GLU A 7 -8.88 -6.79 0.67
CA GLU A 7 -9.64 -5.73 1.35
C GLU A 7 -8.80 -4.83 2.26
N SER A 8 -7.54 -5.19 2.53
CA SER A 8 -6.68 -4.41 3.43
C SER A 8 -5.22 -4.32 2.96
N ARG A 9 -4.50 -3.31 3.45
CA ARG A 9 -3.05 -3.13 3.21
C ARG A 9 -2.25 -4.36 3.67
N ASP A 10 -2.62 -4.97 4.79
CA ASP A 10 -1.93 -6.16 5.29
C ASP A 10 -2.10 -7.35 4.32
N GLU A 11 -3.29 -7.53 3.77
CA GLU A 11 -3.53 -8.55 2.73
C GLU A 11 -2.79 -8.26 1.42
N GLU A 12 -2.68 -6.98 1.03
CA GLU A 12 -1.85 -6.58 -0.11
C GLU A 12 -0.37 -6.96 0.09
N ILE A 13 0.14 -6.79 1.32
CA ILE A 13 1.52 -7.12 1.69
C ILE A 13 1.71 -8.65 1.68
N ASP A 14 0.80 -9.40 2.31
CA ASP A 14 0.85 -10.86 2.36
C ASP A 14 0.77 -11.47 0.95
N TYR A 15 -0.07 -10.92 0.07
CA TYR A 15 -0.15 -11.33 -1.33
C TYR A 15 1.16 -11.09 -2.07
N ALA A 16 1.80 -9.94 -1.86
CA ALA A 16 3.09 -9.61 -2.49
C ALA A 16 4.22 -10.53 -2.01
N GLU A 17 4.29 -10.82 -0.70
CA GLU A 17 5.27 -11.74 -0.13
C GLU A 17 5.09 -13.17 -0.68
N ALA A 18 3.85 -13.67 -0.74
CA ALA A 18 3.53 -14.99 -1.28
C ALA A 18 3.91 -15.15 -2.76
N HIS A 19 3.87 -14.07 -3.54
CA HIS A 19 4.23 -14.03 -4.96
C HIS A 19 5.68 -13.61 -5.22
N ASN A 20 6.51 -13.49 -4.17
CA ASN A 20 7.91 -13.04 -4.25
C ASN A 20 8.08 -11.66 -4.92
N ILE A 21 7.11 -10.76 -4.71
CA ILE A 21 7.17 -9.38 -5.18
C ILE A 21 7.93 -8.57 -4.12
N PRO A 22 9.12 -8.02 -4.44
CA PRO A 22 9.94 -7.31 -3.46
C PRO A 22 9.30 -5.98 -3.06
N LEU A 23 8.86 -5.87 -1.81
CA LEU A 23 8.34 -4.64 -1.23
C LEU A 23 9.47 -3.82 -0.61
N LYS A 24 9.51 -2.52 -0.94
CA LYS A 24 10.46 -1.55 -0.35
C LYS A 24 9.89 -0.81 0.85
N ILE A 25 8.71 -1.21 1.32
CA ILE A 25 7.95 -0.51 2.36
C ILE A 25 7.92 -1.33 3.65
N ASN A 26 7.89 -0.64 4.77
CA ASN A 26 7.69 -1.20 6.10
C ASN A 26 6.22 -1.04 6.54
N ARG A 27 5.66 -2.03 7.26
CA ARG A 27 4.27 -2.04 7.75
C ARG A 27 3.91 -0.85 8.66
N GLU A 28 4.88 -0.06 9.09
CA GLU A 28 4.70 1.11 9.96
C GLU A 28 4.12 2.34 9.26
N THR A 29 4.30 2.51 7.95
CA THR A 29 3.78 3.69 7.22
C THR A 29 2.49 3.38 6.47
N ASN A 30 1.41 3.21 7.24
CA ASN A 30 0.09 2.84 6.73
C ASN A 30 -0.85 4.01 6.37
N TYR A 31 -0.34 5.24 6.30
CA TYR A 31 -1.11 6.39 5.77
C TYR A 31 -1.02 6.44 4.23
N SER A 32 -2.13 6.79 3.58
CA SER A 32 -2.18 7.18 2.18
C SER A 32 -1.45 8.51 2.00
N LYS A 33 -0.67 8.63 0.93
CA LYS A 33 0.06 9.86 0.61
C LYS A 33 0.01 10.09 -0.88
N ASP A 34 -0.37 11.29 -1.28
CA ASP A 34 -0.25 11.74 -2.67
C ASP A 34 0.75 12.92 -2.74
N LYS A 35 1.68 12.87 -3.68
CA LYS A 35 2.74 13.87 -3.83
C LYS A 35 2.89 14.33 -5.26
N ASN A 36 2.84 15.64 -5.45
CA ASN A 36 3.21 16.30 -6.69
C ASN A 36 4.08 17.54 -6.42
N LEU A 37 4.42 18.30 -7.48
CA LEU A 37 5.27 19.50 -7.36
C LEU A 37 4.71 20.55 -6.39
N TRP A 38 3.39 20.60 -6.25
CA TRP A 38 2.69 21.61 -5.47
C TRP A 38 2.49 21.22 -4.01
N HIS A 39 2.26 19.93 -3.76
CA HIS A 39 1.84 19.49 -2.44
C HIS A 39 2.14 18.01 -2.17
N LEU A 40 2.21 17.68 -0.88
CA LEU A 40 2.23 16.33 -0.34
C LEU A 40 1.05 16.20 0.64
N SER A 41 0.00 15.50 0.23
CA SER A 41 -1.11 15.17 1.11
C SER A 41 -0.80 13.90 1.92
N HIS A 42 -1.38 13.85 3.11
CA HIS A 42 -1.40 12.66 3.96
C HIS A 42 -2.85 12.42 4.35
N GLU A 43 -3.33 11.22 4.10
CA GLU A 43 -4.69 10.78 4.38
C GLU A 43 -4.62 9.40 5.04
N GLY A 44 -5.51 9.11 5.98
CA GLY A 44 -5.42 7.91 6.81
C GLY A 44 -5.70 8.22 8.26
#